data_AF-A0A0U1M6J4-F1
#
_entry.id   AF-A0A0U1M6J4-F1
#
_cell.length_a   1.000
_cell.length_b   1.000
_cell.length_c   1.000
_cell.angle_alpha   90.00
_cell.angle_beta   90.00
_cell.angle_gamma   90.00
#
_symmetry.space_group_name_H-M   'P 1'
#
loop_
_entity.id
_entity.type
_entity.pdbx_description
1 polymer ?
#
loop_
_entity_poly.entity_id
_entity_poly.type
_entity_poly.pdbx_seq_one_letter_code
_entity_poly.pdbx_strand_id
1 'polypeptide(L)'
;MLNETNELIVCPGVYDGAGTTASRLGMAGLGLAQVHDMKTNAEMIANGPPPIADMDTDGKNVVSKEEYLQQHGNEECIDRLKAARDLGADVGLLELFTSKEQARQAVQDLAPWPLLLHMVENGAGPIITSHKAKDMGFHIMIFSFSSLAPAYMSMKFALETLKVKGVVGAPEGLAHRKLFEACNTLVYNSLCFSNFA
;
A
#
# COMPACT_ATOMS: atom_id res chain seq x y z
N MET A 1 -18.60 -10.24 4.50
CA MET A 1 -17.57 -9.70 5.43
C MET A 1 -17.32 -8.20 5.25
N LEU A 2 -16.77 -7.69 4.13
CA LEU A 2 -16.45 -6.24 4.03
C LEU A 2 -17.70 -5.34 4.07
N ASN A 3 -18.82 -5.77 3.50
CA ASN A 3 -20.07 -4.99 3.48
C ASN A 3 -20.86 -5.06 4.80
N GLU A 4 -20.41 -5.83 5.79
CA GLU A 4 -21.11 -6.02 7.07
C GLU A 4 -20.61 -5.08 8.17
N THR A 5 -19.47 -4.43 7.96
CA THR A 5 -18.85 -3.51 8.93
C THR A 5 -18.58 -2.16 8.29
N ASN A 6 -19.02 -1.07 8.93
CA ASN A 6 -18.72 0.30 8.50
C ASN A 6 -17.32 0.77 8.96
N GLU A 7 -16.42 -0.19 9.21
CA GLU A 7 -15.06 0.07 9.67
C GLU A 7 -14.12 0.23 8.47
N LEU A 8 -13.16 1.16 8.59
CA LEU A 8 -12.07 1.27 7.65
C LEU A 8 -10.93 0.34 8.09
N ILE A 9 -10.57 -0.59 7.23
CA ILE A 9 -9.40 -1.45 7.41
C ILE A 9 -8.15 -0.69 6.95
N VAL A 10 -7.21 -0.45 7.87
CA VAL A 10 -5.95 0.23 7.56
C VAL A 10 -4.82 -0.79 7.46
N CYS A 11 -4.20 -0.85 6.28
CA CYS A 11 -3.10 -1.75 5.97
C CYS A 11 -1.82 -0.94 5.73
N PRO A 12 -0.82 -0.99 6.63
CA PRO A 12 0.49 -0.40 6.36
C PRO A 12 1.17 -1.17 5.21
N GLY A 13 1.67 -0.44 4.21
CA GLY A 13 2.37 -1.01 3.06
C GLY A 13 3.73 -1.57 3.47
N VAL A 14 3.77 -2.88 3.72
CA VAL A 14 5.03 -3.64 3.89
C VAL A 14 5.25 -4.67 2.77
N TYR A 15 4.27 -4.88 1.88
CA TYR A 15 4.31 -5.87 0.79
C TYR A 15 3.55 -5.45 -0.48
N ASP A 16 3.38 -4.14 -0.71
CA ASP A 16 2.90 -3.67 -2.02
C ASP A 16 3.88 -4.04 -3.14
N GLY A 17 3.45 -3.93 -4.40
CA GLY A 17 4.28 -4.37 -5.53
C GLY A 17 5.59 -3.59 -5.62
N ALA A 18 5.55 -2.30 -5.30
CA ALA A 18 6.73 -1.45 -5.19
C ALA A 18 7.67 -1.87 -4.06
N GLY A 19 7.14 -2.16 -2.87
CA GLY A 19 7.91 -2.64 -1.72
C GLY A 19 8.56 -4.00 -1.95
N THR A 20 7.84 -4.93 -2.57
CA THR A 20 8.38 -6.25 -2.95
C THR A 20 9.48 -6.10 -3.99
N THR A 21 9.28 -5.29 -5.03
CA THR A 21 10.29 -5.05 -6.07
C THR A 21 11.54 -4.39 -5.49
N ALA A 22 11.39 -3.35 -4.66
CA ALA A 22 12.52 -2.65 -4.07
C ALA A 22 13.30 -3.51 -3.07
N SER A 23 12.60 -4.28 -2.23
CA SER A 23 13.25 -5.06 -1.16
C SER A 23 13.82 -6.40 -1.65
N ARG A 24 13.14 -7.09 -2.57
CA ARG A 24 13.58 -8.42 -3.04
C ARG A 24 14.45 -8.37 -4.28
N LEU A 25 14.16 -7.44 -5.20
CA LEU A 25 14.86 -7.34 -6.48
C LEU A 25 15.90 -6.20 -6.50
N GLY A 26 15.80 -5.24 -5.57
CA GLY A 26 16.65 -4.04 -5.59
C GLY A 26 16.37 -3.14 -6.80
N MET A 27 15.16 -3.23 -7.35
CA MET A 27 14.74 -2.53 -8.57
C MET A 27 13.63 -1.52 -8.28
N ALA A 28 13.39 -0.59 -9.21
CA ALA A 28 12.26 0.32 -9.15
C ALA A 28 10.93 -0.44 -9.36
N GLY A 29 9.87 -0.03 -8.65
CA GLY A 29 8.52 -0.59 -8.78
C GLY A 29 7.84 -0.20 -10.09
N LEU A 30 8.33 -0.75 -11.22
CA LEU A 30 7.82 -0.53 -12.57
C LEU A 30 7.18 -1.79 -13.15
N GLY A 31 6.48 -2.58 -12.31
CA GLY A 31 5.88 -3.86 -12.71
C GLY A 31 6.91 -4.95 -13.07
N LEU A 32 8.10 -4.91 -12.46
CA LEU A 32 9.19 -5.86 -12.73
C LEU A 32 9.07 -7.14 -11.90
N ALA A 33 8.47 -7.06 -10.71
CA ALA A 33 8.22 -8.23 -9.89
C ALA A 33 7.18 -9.12 -10.58
N GLN A 34 7.52 -10.40 -10.70
CA GLN A 34 6.61 -11.39 -11.28
C GLN A 34 5.75 -12.02 -10.19
N VAL A 35 4.73 -12.78 -10.61
CA VAL A 35 3.84 -13.52 -9.69
C VAL A 35 4.63 -14.35 -8.67
N HIS A 36 5.77 -14.93 -9.06
CA HIS A 36 6.59 -15.72 -8.15
C HIS A 36 7.23 -14.86 -7.04
N ASP A 37 7.69 -13.65 -7.36
CA ASP A 37 8.27 -12.70 -6.41
C ASP A 37 7.21 -12.23 -5.40
N MET A 38 6.06 -11.81 -5.93
CA MET A 38 4.92 -11.35 -5.13
C MET A 38 4.41 -12.47 -4.21
N LYS A 39 4.21 -13.67 -4.76
CA LYS A 39 3.74 -14.83 -4.00
C LYS A 39 4.71 -15.22 -2.89
N THR A 40 6.01 -15.30 -3.18
CA THR A 40 7.02 -15.68 -2.19
C THR A 40 7.08 -14.66 -1.05
N ASN A 41 6.96 -13.36 -1.36
CA ASN A 41 6.92 -12.32 -0.34
C ASN A 41 5.63 -12.37 0.48
N ALA A 42 4.48 -12.53 -0.18
CA ALA A 42 3.20 -12.66 0.45
C ALA A 42 3.15 -13.88 1.39
N GLU A 43 3.60 -15.06 0.96
CA GLU A 43 3.62 -16.28 1.79
C GLU A 43 4.49 -16.14 3.04
N MET A 44 5.62 -15.44 2.95
CA MET A 44 6.47 -15.17 4.12
C MET A 44 5.72 -14.32 5.16
N ILE A 45 4.93 -13.36 4.71
CA ILE A 45 4.24 -12.35 5.54
C ILE A 45 2.85 -12.83 6.00
N ALA A 46 2.19 -13.68 5.21
CA ALA A 46 0.82 -14.18 5.41
C ALA A 46 0.63 -15.07 6.64
N ASN A 47 1.69 -15.35 7.41
CA ASN A 47 1.56 -15.98 8.73
C ASN A 47 0.91 -15.04 9.79
N GLY A 48 0.51 -13.82 9.39
CA GLY A 48 -0.19 -12.79 10.18
C GLY A 48 -1.64 -12.51 9.73
N PRO A 49 -2.12 -11.25 9.67
CA PRO A 49 -3.48 -10.90 9.23
C PRO A 49 -3.60 -11.12 7.70
N PRO A 50 -4.82 -11.20 7.14
CA PRO A 50 -5.01 -11.40 5.71
C PRO A 50 -4.23 -10.37 4.89
N PRO A 51 -3.28 -10.78 4.02
CA PRO A 51 -2.54 -9.84 3.21
C PRO A 51 -3.39 -9.33 2.03
N ILE A 52 -3.33 -8.03 1.75
CA ILE A 52 -3.86 -7.40 0.52
C ILE A 52 -2.69 -7.19 -0.45
N ALA A 53 -2.37 -8.21 -1.23
CA ALA A 53 -1.22 -8.18 -2.12
C ALA A 53 -1.58 -7.46 -3.43
N ASP A 54 -0.72 -6.53 -3.84
CA ASP A 54 -0.75 -5.98 -5.20
C ASP A 54 -0.32 -7.08 -6.18
N MET A 55 -1.12 -7.30 -7.22
CA MET A 55 -0.84 -8.36 -8.20
C MET A 55 -0.39 -7.83 -9.56
N ASP A 56 -0.20 -6.51 -9.71
CA ASP A 56 0.15 -5.86 -10.98
C ASP A 56 -0.76 -6.33 -12.16
N THR A 57 -0.46 -5.87 -13.37
CA THR A 57 -0.92 -6.57 -14.59
C THR A 57 0.31 -7.19 -15.25
N ASP A 58 0.12 -8.18 -16.13
CA ASP A 58 1.14 -9.10 -16.65
C ASP A 58 2.25 -8.48 -17.53
N GLY A 59 2.73 -7.28 -17.21
CA GLY A 59 3.92 -6.63 -17.78
C GLY A 59 3.78 -6.23 -19.24
N LYS A 60 2.60 -6.40 -19.86
CA LYS A 60 2.41 -6.26 -21.31
C LYS A 60 2.00 -4.88 -21.79
N ASN A 61 1.71 -3.94 -20.88
CA ASN A 61 1.42 -2.56 -21.23
C ASN A 61 2.27 -1.64 -20.37
N VAL A 62 3.33 -1.08 -20.97
CA VAL A 62 4.25 -0.09 -20.35
C VAL A 62 3.62 1.32 -20.32
N VAL A 63 2.29 1.41 -20.38
CA VAL A 63 1.60 2.68 -20.13
C VAL A 63 1.48 2.77 -18.62
N SER A 64 2.11 3.77 -18.01
CA SER A 64 1.98 3.95 -16.57
C SER A 64 0.50 4.16 -16.24
N LYS A 65 0.07 3.73 -15.05
CA LYS A 65 -1.32 3.91 -14.62
C LYS A 65 -1.75 5.38 -14.65
N GLU A 66 -0.78 6.27 -14.45
CA GLU A 66 -0.87 7.73 -14.61
C GLU A 66 -1.13 8.15 -16.05
N GLU A 67 -0.39 7.59 -17.01
CA GLU A 67 -0.61 7.83 -18.43
C GLU A 67 -1.97 7.33 -18.90
N TYR A 68 -2.47 6.19 -18.39
CA TYR A 68 -3.78 5.68 -18.76
C TYR A 68 -4.92 6.61 -18.30
N LEU A 69 -4.89 7.04 -17.02
CA LEU A 69 -5.88 7.97 -16.47
C LEU A 69 -5.85 9.34 -17.16
N GLN A 70 -4.66 9.83 -17.54
CA GLN A 70 -4.53 11.05 -18.33
C GLN A 70 -5.13 10.91 -19.74
N GLN A 71 -5.01 9.73 -20.36
CA GLN A 71 -5.51 9.49 -21.72
C GLN A 71 -7.03 9.25 -21.79
N HIS A 72 -7.60 8.58 -20.78
CA HIS A 72 -8.97 8.03 -20.84
C HIS A 72 -9.95 8.70 -19.86
N GLY A 73 -9.44 9.46 -18.89
CA GLY A 73 -10.26 10.19 -17.92
C GLY A 73 -10.96 9.30 -16.87
N ASN A 74 -11.71 9.94 -15.98
CA ASN A 74 -12.34 9.27 -14.84
C ASN A 74 -13.54 8.39 -15.20
N GLU A 75 -14.37 8.84 -16.14
CA GLU A 75 -15.63 8.15 -16.47
C GLU A 75 -15.35 6.74 -17.00
N GLU A 76 -14.37 6.59 -17.89
CA GLU A 76 -13.96 5.28 -18.40
C GLU A 76 -13.43 4.37 -17.28
N CYS A 77 -12.66 4.92 -16.34
CA CYS A 77 -12.14 4.15 -15.21
C CYS A 77 -13.28 3.62 -14.30
N ILE A 78 -14.31 4.44 -14.06
CA ILE A 78 -15.51 4.02 -13.32
C ILE A 78 -16.26 2.92 -14.06
N ASP A 79 -16.42 3.03 -15.38
CA ASP A 79 -17.12 2.00 -16.17
C ASP A 79 -16.35 0.67 -16.20
N ARG A 80 -15.02 0.71 -16.28
CA ARG A 80 -14.18 -0.49 -16.14
C ARG A 80 -14.31 -1.12 -14.76
N LEU A 81 -14.40 -0.31 -13.71
CA LEU A 81 -14.61 -0.78 -12.34
C LEU A 81 -15.98 -1.43 -12.16
N LYS A 82 -17.04 -0.86 -12.75
CA LYS A 82 -18.38 -1.47 -12.78
C LYS A 82 -18.36 -2.82 -13.50
N ALA A 83 -17.68 -2.90 -14.66
CA ALA A 83 -17.53 -4.17 -15.38
C ALA A 83 -16.76 -5.22 -14.57
N ALA A 84 -15.69 -4.82 -13.88
CA ALA A 84 -14.93 -5.72 -13.00
C ALA A 84 -15.78 -6.23 -11.84
N ARG A 85 -16.57 -5.36 -11.21
CA ARG A 85 -17.56 -5.74 -10.19
C ARG A 85 -18.56 -6.74 -10.73
N ASP A 86 -19.13 -6.49 -11.91
CA ASP A 86 -20.14 -7.36 -12.51
C ASP A 86 -19.58 -8.74 -12.90
N LEU A 87 -18.25 -8.85 -13.08
CA LEU A 87 -17.51 -10.11 -13.26
C LEU A 87 -17.13 -10.81 -11.94
N GLY A 88 -17.42 -10.21 -10.79
CA GLY A 88 -17.23 -10.81 -9.47
C GLY A 88 -16.03 -10.29 -8.67
N ALA A 89 -15.43 -9.16 -9.04
CA ALA A 89 -14.40 -8.53 -8.20
C ALA A 89 -14.99 -8.06 -6.85
N ASP A 90 -14.33 -8.40 -5.74
CA ASP A 90 -14.83 -8.11 -4.39
C ASP A 90 -14.65 -6.66 -3.95
N VAL A 91 -13.62 -5.97 -4.46
CA VAL A 91 -13.23 -4.61 -4.04
C VAL A 91 -12.75 -3.82 -5.25
N GLY A 92 -13.14 -2.54 -5.32
CA GLY A 92 -12.66 -1.62 -6.33
C GLY A 92 -11.43 -0.82 -5.88
N LEU A 93 -10.47 -0.66 -6.78
CA LEU A 93 -9.35 0.25 -6.59
C LEU A 93 -9.30 1.23 -7.76
N LEU A 94 -9.59 2.50 -7.47
CA LEU A 94 -9.35 3.61 -8.38
C LEU A 94 -8.13 4.37 -7.87
N GLU A 95 -7.10 4.50 -8.70
CA GLU A 95 -5.88 5.20 -8.32
C GLU A 95 -5.82 6.63 -8.86
N LEU A 96 -4.86 7.40 -8.32
CA LEU A 96 -4.45 8.71 -8.82
C LEU A 96 -5.58 9.73 -8.90
N PHE A 97 -6.34 9.84 -7.81
CA PHE A 97 -7.21 10.97 -7.61
C PHE A 97 -6.40 12.28 -7.70
N THR A 98 -6.91 13.25 -8.46
CA THR A 98 -6.39 14.60 -8.57
C THR A 98 -7.01 15.53 -7.51
N SER A 99 -8.13 15.15 -6.91
CA SER A 99 -8.78 15.90 -5.81
C SER A 99 -9.49 14.99 -4.81
N LYS A 100 -9.79 15.53 -3.62
CA LYS A 100 -10.54 14.81 -2.56
C LYS A 100 -12.01 14.65 -2.95
N GLU A 101 -12.52 15.61 -3.70
CA GLU A 101 -13.87 15.65 -4.24
C GLU A 101 -14.07 14.50 -5.23
N GLN A 102 -13.10 14.28 -6.13
CA GLN A 102 -13.11 13.14 -7.03
C GLN A 102 -13.06 11.80 -6.29
N ALA A 103 -12.22 11.69 -5.25
CA ALA A 103 -12.16 10.48 -4.43
C ALA A 103 -13.51 10.19 -3.75
N ARG A 104 -14.16 11.22 -3.20
CA ARG A 104 -15.51 11.09 -2.62
C ARG A 104 -16.56 10.73 -3.67
N GLN A 105 -16.50 11.32 -4.86
CA GLN A 105 -17.43 11.04 -5.94
C GLN A 105 -17.33 9.59 -6.41
N ALA A 106 -16.11 9.06 -6.56
CA ALA A 106 -15.89 7.67 -6.94
C ALA A 106 -16.51 6.67 -5.95
N VAL A 107 -16.42 6.95 -4.64
CA VAL A 107 -17.10 6.13 -3.61
C VAL A 107 -18.61 6.16 -3.79
N GLN A 108 -19.19 7.33 -4.10
CA GLN A 108 -20.63 7.46 -4.33
C GLN A 108 -21.08 6.73 -5.61
N ASP A 109 -20.33 6.85 -6.69
CA ASP A 109 -20.67 6.29 -8.00
C ASP A 109 -20.59 4.75 -8.04
N LEU A 110 -19.76 4.16 -7.18
CA LEU A 110 -19.54 2.72 -7.09
C LEU A 110 -20.26 2.07 -5.90
N ALA A 111 -20.89 2.85 -5.01
CA ALA A 111 -21.68 2.32 -3.92
C ALA A 111 -22.78 1.34 -4.42
N PRO A 112 -23.09 0.27 -3.66
CA PRO A 112 -22.54 -0.10 -2.35
C PRO A 112 -21.27 -0.97 -2.43
N TRP A 113 -20.58 -1.02 -3.57
CA TRP A 113 -19.39 -1.85 -3.74
C TRP A 113 -18.19 -1.23 -2.97
N PRO A 114 -17.46 -2.01 -2.14
CA PRO A 114 -16.41 -1.46 -1.29
C PRO A 114 -15.22 -1.02 -2.13
N LEU A 115 -14.70 0.17 -1.80
CA LEU A 115 -13.49 0.71 -2.43
C LEU A 115 -12.30 0.68 -1.48
N LEU A 116 -11.13 0.41 -2.08
CA LEU A 116 -9.81 0.51 -1.49
C LEU A 116 -9.18 1.84 -1.93
N LEU A 117 -8.66 2.59 -0.97
CA LEU A 117 -7.84 3.77 -1.20
C LEU A 117 -6.36 3.41 -1.13
N HIS A 118 -5.64 3.61 -2.23
CA HIS A 118 -4.19 3.53 -2.27
C HIS A 118 -3.58 4.89 -1.93
N MET A 119 -2.96 4.99 -0.75
CA MET A 119 -2.33 6.21 -0.29
C MET A 119 -0.82 6.15 -0.46
N VAL A 120 -0.32 7.08 -1.28
CA VAL A 120 1.10 7.29 -1.53
C VAL A 120 1.45 8.69 -1.03
N GLU A 121 2.11 8.76 0.11
CA GLU A 121 2.63 10.04 0.63
C GLU A 121 3.77 10.54 -0.28
N ASN A 122 3.76 11.84 -0.60
CA ASN A 122 4.64 12.46 -1.59
C ASN A 122 4.43 11.98 -3.05
N GLY A 123 3.29 11.34 -3.34
CA GLY A 123 2.85 11.03 -4.71
C GLY A 123 2.13 12.19 -5.40
N ALA A 124 1.57 11.92 -6.59
CA ALA A 124 0.86 12.91 -7.40
C ALA A 124 -0.52 13.31 -6.84
N GLY A 125 -1.15 12.44 -6.05
CA GLY A 125 -2.51 12.65 -5.52
C GLY A 125 -2.56 13.45 -4.21
N PRO A 126 -3.75 13.90 -3.78
CA PRO A 126 -3.92 14.62 -2.52
C PRO A 126 -3.76 13.68 -1.33
N ILE A 127 -3.12 14.16 -0.27
CA ILE A 127 -3.01 13.41 0.99
C ILE A 127 -4.38 13.34 1.66
N ILE A 128 -4.87 12.12 1.86
CA ILE A 128 -6.11 11.79 2.57
C ILE A 128 -5.73 10.99 3.82
N THR A 129 -6.21 11.41 4.99
CA THR A 129 -5.99 10.68 6.24
C THR A 129 -6.95 9.50 6.35
N SER A 130 -6.61 8.49 7.14
CA SER A 130 -7.51 7.35 7.41
C SER A 130 -8.89 7.79 7.94
N HIS A 131 -8.93 8.77 8.84
CA HIS A 131 -10.19 9.36 9.32
C HIS A 131 -11.04 9.92 8.16
N LYS A 132 -10.43 10.71 7.26
CA LYS A 132 -11.14 11.27 6.11
C LYS A 132 -11.55 10.20 5.10
N ALA A 133 -10.74 9.16 4.91
CA ALA A 133 -11.06 8.04 4.04
C ALA A 133 -12.30 7.29 4.56
N LYS A 134 -12.39 7.06 5.88
CA LYS A 134 -13.58 6.51 6.54
C LYS A 134 -14.79 7.41 6.33
N ASP A 135 -14.66 8.72 6.58
CA ASP A 135 -15.74 9.69 6.36
C ASP A 135 -16.22 9.79 4.90
N MET A 136 -15.34 9.45 3.95
CA MET A 136 -15.68 9.39 2.52
C MET A 136 -16.39 8.10 2.12
N GLY A 137 -16.31 7.04 2.94
CA GLY A 137 -16.93 5.73 2.69
C GLY A 137 -15.99 4.67 2.10
N PHE A 138 -14.67 4.89 2.14
CA PHE A 138 -13.71 3.82 1.81
C PHE A 138 -13.76 2.71 2.86
N HIS A 139 -13.58 1.46 2.43
CA HIS A 139 -13.61 0.29 3.30
C HIS A 139 -12.21 -0.23 3.61
N ILE A 140 -11.26 0.01 2.71
CA ILE A 140 -9.85 -0.37 2.89
C ILE A 140 -8.97 0.83 2.54
N MET A 141 -7.87 1.00 3.26
CA MET A 141 -6.83 1.96 2.92
C MET A 141 -5.46 1.32 3.07
N ILE A 142 -4.66 1.36 2.01
CA ILE A 142 -3.27 0.90 2.01
C ILE A 142 -2.33 2.11 2.04
N PHE A 143 -1.28 2.08 2.86
CA PHE A 143 -0.26 3.13 2.94
C PHE A 143 1.07 2.66 2.34
N SER A 144 1.23 2.84 1.03
CA SER A 144 2.47 2.48 0.33
C SER A 144 3.67 3.26 0.85
N PHE A 145 4.84 2.62 0.83
CA PHE A 145 6.12 3.18 1.31
C PHE A 145 6.17 3.59 2.79
N SER A 146 5.08 3.40 3.57
CA SER A 146 5.02 3.79 4.99
C SER A 146 6.10 3.15 5.86
N SER A 147 6.61 1.98 5.46
CA SER A 147 7.76 1.33 6.10
C SER A 147 9.07 1.50 5.31
N LEU A 148 9.00 1.41 3.97
CA LEU A 148 10.19 1.44 3.11
C LEU A 148 10.90 2.80 3.10
N ALA A 149 10.14 3.91 3.02
CA ALA A 149 10.71 5.26 3.01
C ALA A 149 11.47 5.59 4.32
N PRO A 150 10.89 5.40 5.54
CA PRO A 150 11.63 5.63 6.77
C PRO A 150 12.79 4.64 6.97
N ALA A 151 12.65 3.39 6.51
CA ALA A 151 13.74 2.42 6.53
C ALA A 151 14.92 2.90 5.67
N TYR A 152 14.67 3.33 4.43
CA TYR A 152 15.70 3.89 3.54
C TYR A 152 16.42 5.08 4.18
N MET A 153 15.66 6.04 4.71
CA MET A 153 16.23 7.23 5.35
C MET A 153 17.14 6.86 6.53
N SER A 154 16.68 5.94 7.38
CA SER A 154 17.44 5.49 8.56
C SER A 154 18.69 4.70 8.19
N MET A 155 18.59 3.79 7.23
CA MET A 155 19.72 3.01 6.73
C MET A 155 20.76 3.90 6.05
N LYS A 156 20.32 4.84 5.20
CA LYS A 156 21.22 5.79 4.54
C LYS A 156 21.99 6.62 5.57
N PHE A 157 21.29 7.20 6.54
CA PHE A 157 21.92 7.98 7.61
C PHE A 157 22.96 7.17 8.40
N ALA A 158 22.64 5.92 8.75
CA ALA A 158 23.55 5.03 9.46
C ALA A 158 24.82 4.72 8.64
N LEU A 159 24.68 4.43 7.35
CA LEU A 159 25.81 4.11 6.46
C LEU A 159 26.68 5.33 6.16
N GLU A 160 26.08 6.51 5.98
CA GLU A 160 26.82 7.77 5.83
C GLU A 160 27.58 8.12 7.11
N THR A 161 26.98 7.91 8.27
CA THR A 161 27.64 8.11 9.57
C THR A 161 28.82 7.14 9.74
N LEU A 162 28.65 5.87 9.40
CA LEU A 162 29.72 4.87 9.43
C LEU A 162 30.89 5.27 8.53
N LYS A 163 30.59 5.73 7.31
CA LYS A 163 31.60 6.20 6.35
C LYS A 163 32.43 7.37 6.87
N VAL A 164 31.81 8.31 7.58
CA VAL A 164 32.47 9.53 8.06
C VAL A 164 33.16 9.34 9.41
N LYS A 165 32.51 8.62 10.35
CA LYS A 165 32.93 8.54 11.75
C LYS A 165 33.59 7.20 12.13
N GLY A 166 33.54 6.20 11.24
CA GLY A 166 34.03 4.84 11.53
C GLY A 166 33.14 4.02 12.46
N VAL A 167 31.99 4.57 12.88
CA VAL A 167 31.00 3.90 13.76
C VAL A 167 29.59 4.29 13.34
N VAL A 168 28.63 3.39 13.55
CA VAL A 168 27.21 3.61 13.18
C VAL A 168 26.49 4.57 14.13
N GLY A 169 26.84 4.54 15.43
CA GLY A 169 26.15 5.36 16.44
C GLY A 169 24.70 4.93 16.69
N ALA A 170 24.43 3.62 16.70
CA ALA A 170 23.10 3.10 16.97
C ALA A 170 22.57 3.56 18.35
N PRO A 171 21.25 3.83 18.49
CA PRO A 171 20.67 4.28 19.75
C PRO A 171 20.95 3.31 20.91
N GLU A 172 21.22 3.87 22.10
CA GLU A 172 21.35 3.07 23.31
C GLU A 172 20.08 2.23 23.55
N GLY A 173 20.29 0.96 23.89
CA GLY A 173 19.19 0.03 24.14
C GLY A 173 18.59 -0.63 22.90
N LEU A 174 19.05 -0.33 21.68
CA LEU A 174 18.70 -1.09 20.46
C LEU A 174 19.71 -2.23 20.21
N ALA A 175 19.82 -3.15 21.17
CA ALA A 175 20.68 -4.32 21.04
C ALA A 175 20.05 -5.39 20.14
N HIS A 176 20.88 -6.31 19.61
CA HIS A 176 20.44 -7.46 18.79
C HIS A 176 19.26 -8.23 19.39
N ARG A 177 19.20 -8.35 20.72
CA ARG A 177 18.08 -9.01 21.41
C ARG A 177 16.73 -8.34 21.14
N LYS A 178 16.65 -7.01 21.18
CA LYS A 178 15.39 -6.29 20.90
C LYS A 178 14.97 -6.47 19.43
N LEU A 179 15.93 -6.56 18.51
CA LEU A 179 15.65 -6.84 17.10
C LEU A 179 15.06 -8.25 16.94
N PHE A 180 15.64 -9.25 17.60
CA PHE A 180 15.13 -10.62 17.56
C PHE A 180 13.76 -10.76 18.25
N GLU A 181 13.56 -10.06 19.37
CA GLU A 181 12.24 -9.97 20.01
C GLU A 181 11.21 -9.39 19.05
N ALA A 182 11.52 -8.29 18.37
CA ALA A 182 10.64 -7.67 17.39
C ALA A 182 10.30 -8.59 16.20
N CYS A 183 11.22 -9.47 15.77
CA CYS A 183 10.94 -10.48 14.73
C CYS A 183 10.07 -11.64 15.22
N ASN A 184 10.15 -11.96 16.52
CA ASN A 184 9.41 -13.08 17.12
C ASN A 184 8.01 -12.69 17.60
N THR A 185 7.81 -11.42 17.99
CA THR A 185 6.47 -10.85 18.13
C THR A 185 5.95 -10.50 16.74
N LEU A 186 4.73 -10.90 16.39
CA LEU A 186 4.04 -10.47 15.16
C LEU A 186 3.72 -8.96 15.26
N VAL A 187 4.72 -8.08 15.31
CA VAL A 187 4.57 -6.62 15.44
C VAL A 187 3.62 -6.09 14.36
N TYR A 188 3.65 -6.70 13.19
CA TYR A 188 2.73 -6.42 12.09
C TYR A 188 1.24 -6.58 12.47
N ASN A 189 0.87 -7.59 13.26
CA ASN A 189 -0.51 -7.81 13.71
C ASN A 189 -1.04 -6.68 14.58
N SER A 190 -0.16 -5.95 15.29
CA SER A 190 -0.53 -4.77 16.08
C SER A 190 -0.58 -3.48 15.24
N LEU A 191 -0.04 -3.50 14.02
CA LEU A 191 0.04 -2.36 13.12
C LEU A 191 -1.04 -2.35 12.04
N CYS A 192 -1.59 -3.51 11.66
CA CYS A 192 -2.90 -3.56 11.03
C CYS A 192 -3.95 -3.32 12.11
N PHE A 193 -4.72 -2.25 11.97
CA PHE A 193 -5.75 -1.88 12.93
C PHE A 193 -7.03 -1.47 12.20
N SER A 194 -8.18 -1.80 12.79
CA SER A 194 -9.39 -1.00 12.60
C SER A 194 -9.46 0.00 13.75
N ASN A 195 -9.49 1.30 13.42
CA ASN A 195 -9.52 2.33 14.45
C ASN A 195 -10.95 2.55 14.96
N PHE A 196 -11.15 2.02 16.18
CA PHE A 196 -11.94 2.50 17.33
C PHE A 196 -13.46 2.75 17.20
N ALA A 197 -14.16 2.07 18.12
CA ALA A 197 -15.47 2.31 18.74
C ALA A 197 -16.73 2.34 17.86
#